data_AF-B6WW02-F1
#
_entry.id   AF-B6WW02-F1
#
_cell.length_a   1.000
_cell.length_b   1.000
_cell.length_c   1.000
_cell.angle_alpha   90.00
_cell.angle_beta   90.00
_cell.angle_gamma   90.00
#
_symmetry.space_group_name_H-M   'P 1'
#
loop_
_entity.id
_entity.type
_entity.pdbx_description
1 polymer ?
#
loop_
_entity_poly.entity_id
_entity_poly.type
_entity_poly.pdbx_seq_one_letter_code
_entity_poly.pdbx_strand_id
1 'polypeptide(L)'
;MNNMPSEAFLNDFTRMRTFPDTGFPLPLLRMLEGPGEPCPFVTPGGCSVYENRPGACRFYPLGRGTKMGHDGVDERFFLVREPHCHGFDEGKEWTAQTWLASQELDEYNAANDRYMRLMAMVKATEKPLEPRMATMVILCLYQLDKFRELIEKMGIFRRVEITEERQKAVMESDEATLDFALDWLELVIFGQSEGLNKK
;
A
#
# COMPACT_ATOMS: atom_id res chain seq x y z
N MET A 1 0.37 -20.13 -6.06
CA MET A 1 0.62 -18.69 -5.92
C MET A 1 1.31 -18.33 -4.60
N ASN A 2 1.30 -19.17 -3.56
CA ASN A 2 1.79 -18.85 -2.20
C ASN A 2 3.34 -18.77 -2.03
N ASN A 3 4.12 -18.51 -3.10
CA ASN A 3 5.56 -18.29 -2.97
C ASN A 3 6.18 -17.58 -4.20
N MET A 4 5.41 -16.71 -4.86
CA MET A 4 5.89 -15.97 -6.02
C MET A 4 6.76 -14.79 -5.56
N PRO A 5 7.96 -14.57 -6.13
CA PRO A 5 8.74 -13.36 -5.87
C PRO A 5 7.94 -12.11 -6.22
N SER A 6 8.05 -11.06 -5.41
CA SER A 6 7.28 -9.82 -5.58
C SER A 6 7.48 -9.19 -6.97
N GLU A 7 8.70 -9.22 -7.49
CA GLU A 7 9.06 -8.75 -8.82
C GLU A 7 8.31 -9.51 -9.93
N ALA A 8 8.23 -10.83 -9.82
CA ALA A 8 7.48 -11.64 -10.77
C ALA A 8 5.98 -11.30 -10.71
N PHE A 9 5.43 -11.13 -9.51
CA PHE A 9 4.04 -10.72 -9.34
C PHE A 9 3.75 -9.36 -10.00
N LEU A 10 4.60 -8.37 -9.75
CA LEU A 10 4.44 -7.04 -10.35
C LEU A 10 4.51 -7.10 -11.87
N ASN A 11 5.46 -7.86 -12.43
CA ASN A 11 5.64 -7.99 -13.87
C ASN A 11 4.45 -8.70 -14.54
N ASP A 12 3.99 -9.81 -13.96
CA ASP A 12 2.97 -10.66 -14.58
C ASP A 12 1.55 -10.09 -14.38
N PHE A 13 1.25 -9.54 -13.20
CA PHE A 13 -0.11 -9.19 -12.80
C PHE A 13 -0.38 -7.70 -12.71
N THR A 14 0.60 -6.82 -12.89
CA THR A 14 0.36 -5.37 -12.79
C THR A 14 0.73 -4.62 -14.06
N ARG A 15 0.18 -3.43 -14.18
CA ARG A 15 0.66 -2.36 -15.06
C ARG A 15 1.05 -1.18 -14.18
N MET A 16 2.21 -0.60 -14.44
CA MET A 16 2.66 0.58 -13.71
C MET A 16 2.12 1.86 -14.33
N ARG A 17 1.61 2.75 -13.47
CA ARG A 17 1.39 4.16 -13.80
C ARG A 17 2.14 5.02 -12.80
N THR A 18 2.16 6.32 -13.05
CA THR A 18 2.76 7.30 -12.16
C THR A 18 1.74 8.41 -11.91
N PHE A 19 1.67 8.89 -10.67
CA PHE A 19 0.91 10.10 -10.35
C PHE A 19 1.61 11.32 -10.94
N PRO A 20 1.00 12.07 -11.89
CA PRO A 20 1.67 13.18 -12.57
C PRO A 20 2.18 14.26 -11.61
N ASP A 21 1.40 14.57 -10.58
CA ASP A 21 1.71 15.65 -9.62
C ASP A 21 2.81 15.30 -8.62
N THR A 22 3.12 14.02 -8.44
CA THR A 22 4.02 13.56 -7.36
C THR A 22 5.12 12.63 -7.81
N GLY A 23 5.03 12.03 -9.00
CA GLY A 23 5.99 11.04 -9.48
C GLY A 23 5.89 9.68 -8.77
N PHE A 24 4.93 9.50 -7.86
CA PHE A 24 4.77 8.23 -7.14
C PHE A 24 4.25 7.12 -8.04
N PRO A 25 4.75 5.88 -7.87
CA PRO A 25 4.31 4.73 -8.64
C PRO A 25 2.92 4.26 -8.20
N LEU A 26 2.06 3.96 -9.17
CA LEU A 26 0.71 3.44 -9.00
C LEU A 26 0.62 2.08 -9.70
N PRO A 27 0.91 0.97 -9.01
CA PRO A 27 0.65 -0.36 -9.56
C PRO A 27 -0.85 -0.56 -9.66
N LEU A 28 -1.31 -0.90 -10.86
CA LEU A 28 -2.69 -1.28 -11.12
C LEU A 28 -2.72 -2.75 -11.49
N LEU A 29 -3.70 -3.49 -10.97
CA LEU A 29 -3.94 -4.85 -11.42
C LEU A 29 -4.19 -4.85 -12.94
N ARG A 30 -3.51 -5.77 -13.63
CA ARG A 30 -3.69 -6.03 -15.05
C ARG A 30 -4.93 -6.88 -15.21
N MET A 31 -6.04 -6.21 -15.49
CA MET A 31 -7.30 -6.87 -15.80
C MET A 31 -7.20 -7.65 -17.11
N LEU A 32 -8.01 -8.70 -17.25
CA LEU A 32 -8.09 -9.49 -18.47
C LEU A 32 -8.74 -8.68 -19.60
N GLU A 33 -8.39 -8.99 -20.84
CA GLU A 33 -9.04 -8.41 -22.01
C GLU A 33 -10.45 -8.98 -22.18
N GLY A 34 -11.45 -8.11 -22.36
CA GLY A 34 -12.83 -8.52 -22.61
C GLY A 34 -13.86 -7.54 -22.03
N PRO A 35 -15.17 -7.78 -22.25
CA PRO A 35 -16.23 -6.95 -21.70
C PRO A 35 -16.14 -6.85 -20.17
N GLY A 36 -16.09 -5.62 -19.66
CA GLY A 36 -16.00 -5.34 -18.22
C GLY A 36 -14.60 -5.54 -17.62
N GLU A 37 -13.57 -5.85 -18.43
CA GLU A 37 -12.18 -6.03 -18.01
C GLU A 37 -12.06 -6.87 -16.71
N PRO A 38 -12.38 -8.18 -16.73
CA PRO A 38 -12.53 -8.94 -15.50
C PRO A 38 -11.21 -9.13 -14.75
N CYS A 39 -11.30 -9.23 -13.42
CA CYS A 39 -10.15 -9.47 -12.56
C CYS A 39 -9.58 -10.88 -12.84
N PRO A 40 -8.27 -11.03 -13.08
CA PRO A 40 -7.66 -12.33 -13.39
C PRO A 40 -7.77 -13.36 -12.25
N PHE A 41 -8.04 -12.90 -11.03
CA PHE A 41 -8.19 -13.77 -9.87
C PHE A 41 -9.64 -14.18 -9.60
N VAL A 42 -10.63 -13.58 -10.27
CA VAL A 42 -12.04 -13.96 -10.11
C VAL A 42 -12.33 -15.16 -11.00
N THR A 43 -12.82 -16.23 -10.37
CA THR A 43 -13.24 -17.48 -11.01
C THR A 43 -14.75 -17.66 -10.86
N PRO A 44 -15.37 -18.66 -11.52
CA PRO A 44 -16.77 -18.98 -11.26
C PRO A 44 -17.09 -19.29 -9.78
N GLY A 45 -16.10 -19.71 -8.99
CA GLY A 45 -16.23 -19.94 -7.55
C GLY A 45 -15.92 -18.72 -6.67
N GLY A 46 -15.71 -17.54 -7.27
CA GLY A 46 -15.31 -16.32 -6.57
C GLY A 46 -13.82 -16.00 -6.70
N CYS A 47 -13.34 -15.06 -5.88
CA CYS A 47 -11.95 -14.60 -5.90
C CYS A 47 -11.01 -15.70 -5.36
N SER A 48 -10.11 -16.20 -6.21
CA SER A 48 -9.10 -17.22 -5.85
C SER A 48 -8.05 -16.72 -4.86
N VAL A 49 -7.95 -15.41 -4.64
CA VAL A 49 -7.05 -14.78 -3.68
C VAL A 49 -7.85 -14.00 -2.62
N TYR A 50 -9.06 -14.45 -2.28
CA TYR A 50 -9.97 -13.70 -1.41
C TYR A 50 -9.30 -13.20 -0.13
N GLU A 51 -8.62 -14.06 0.63
CA GLU A 51 -7.91 -13.66 1.86
C GLU A 51 -6.77 -12.66 1.62
N ASN A 52 -6.21 -12.59 0.41
CA ASN A 52 -5.15 -11.66 0.03
C ASN A 52 -5.66 -10.50 -0.84
N ARG A 53 -6.97 -10.27 -0.88
CA ARG A 53 -7.57 -9.21 -1.69
C ARG A 53 -7.14 -7.83 -1.17
N PRO A 54 -6.90 -6.85 -2.06
CA PRO A 54 -6.40 -5.54 -1.65
C PRO A 54 -7.46 -4.76 -0.88
N GLY A 55 -7.03 -3.70 -0.18
CA GLY A 55 -7.92 -2.79 0.55
C GLY A 55 -9.11 -2.33 -0.28
N ALA A 56 -8.92 -1.99 -1.57
CA ALA A 56 -10.00 -1.61 -2.48
C ALA A 56 -11.14 -2.65 -2.57
N CYS A 57 -10.81 -3.95 -2.58
CA CYS A 57 -11.81 -5.03 -2.59
C CYS A 57 -12.41 -5.30 -1.20
N ARG A 58 -11.63 -5.12 -0.13
CA ARG A 58 -12.08 -5.25 1.28
C ARG A 58 -13.06 -4.14 1.67
N PHE A 59 -12.89 -2.96 1.07
CA PHE A 59 -13.76 -1.82 1.30
C PHE A 59 -15.17 -2.06 0.75
N TYR A 60 -15.31 -2.56 -0.48
CA TYR A 60 -16.62 -2.75 -1.11
C TYR A 60 -17.62 -3.55 -0.25
N PRO A 61 -18.86 -3.07 -0.04
CA PRO A 61 -19.50 -1.93 -0.71
C PRO A 61 -19.29 -0.57 -0.01
N LEU A 62 -18.52 -0.52 1.08
CA LEU A 62 -18.14 0.71 1.75
C LEU A 62 -16.98 1.38 1.01
N GLY A 63 -17.16 2.60 0.52
CA GLY A 63 -16.07 3.43 0.02
C GLY A 63 -15.42 4.24 1.16
N ARG A 64 -14.10 4.43 1.10
CA ARG A 64 -13.33 5.36 1.94
C ARG A 64 -12.67 6.41 1.07
N GLY A 65 -12.91 7.68 1.38
CA GLY A 65 -12.20 8.82 0.80
C GLY A 65 -11.36 9.50 1.88
N THR A 66 -10.08 9.73 1.59
CA THR A 66 -9.13 10.35 2.53
C THR A 66 -8.47 11.59 1.94
N LYS A 67 -8.05 12.49 2.82
CA LYS A 67 -7.14 13.60 2.52
C LYS A 67 -6.33 13.95 3.76
N MET A 68 -5.23 14.68 3.58
CA MET A 68 -4.55 15.30 4.71
C MET A 68 -5.46 16.36 5.35
N GLY A 69 -5.68 16.21 6.66
CA GLY A 69 -6.34 17.17 7.54
C GLY A 69 -5.32 17.96 8.38
N HIS A 70 -5.80 18.73 9.35
CA HIS A 70 -4.94 19.50 10.27
C HIS A 70 -4.22 18.58 11.27
N ASP A 71 -4.95 17.60 11.85
CA ASP A 71 -4.46 16.71 12.90
C ASP A 71 -4.29 15.25 12.40
N GLY A 72 -3.95 15.06 11.11
CA GLY A 72 -3.73 13.73 10.52
C GLY A 72 -4.52 13.53 9.22
N VAL A 73 -5.23 12.41 9.13
CA VAL A 73 -6.02 12.05 7.94
C VAL A 73 -7.50 12.34 8.20
N ASP A 74 -8.07 13.21 7.37
CA ASP A 74 -9.52 13.39 7.32
C ASP A 74 -10.09 12.28 6.43
N GLU A 75 -11.04 11.51 6.96
CA GLU A 75 -11.69 10.43 6.22
C GLU A 75 -13.21 10.59 6.14
N ARG A 76 -13.77 10.08 5.05
CA ARG A 76 -15.22 9.99 4.82
C ARG A 76 -15.57 8.64 4.25
N PHE A 77 -16.71 8.13 4.67
CA PHE A 77 -17.26 6.89 4.16
C PHE A 77 -18.49 7.16 3.29
N PHE A 78 -18.67 6.33 2.27
CA PHE A 78 -19.84 6.34 1.40
C PHE A 78 -20.23 4.90 1.07
N LEU A 79 -21.48 4.68 0.70
CA LEU A 79 -21.95 3.36 0.30
C LEU A 79 -22.12 3.32 -1.22
N VAL A 80 -21.54 2.29 -1.83
CA VAL A 80 -21.79 1.94 -3.23
C VAL A 80 -22.94 0.95 -3.26
N ARG A 81 -24.02 1.29 -3.98
CA ARG A 81 -25.19 0.42 -4.17
C ARG A 81 -25.34 0.12 -5.64
N GLU A 82 -25.22 -1.15 -5.98
CA GLU A 82 -25.35 -1.65 -7.35
C GLU A 82 -26.40 -2.75 -7.40
N PRO A 83 -27.16 -2.90 -8.50
CA PRO A 83 -28.26 -3.85 -8.59
C PRO A 83 -27.86 -5.32 -8.33
N HIS A 84 -26.60 -5.68 -8.59
CA HIS A 84 -26.07 -7.03 -8.36
C HIS A 84 -25.56 -7.27 -6.94
N CYS A 85 -25.56 -6.25 -6.07
CA CYS A 85 -25.03 -6.34 -4.71
C CYS A 85 -26.14 -6.71 -3.73
N HIS A 86 -26.42 -8.01 -3.62
CA HIS A 86 -27.48 -8.54 -2.75
C HIS A 86 -27.11 -8.64 -1.27
N GLY A 87 -25.86 -8.31 -0.89
CA GLY A 87 -25.42 -8.35 0.51
C GLY A 87 -26.20 -7.39 1.44
N PHE A 88 -26.83 -6.35 0.87
CA PHE A 88 -27.72 -5.45 1.62
C PHE A 88 -29.03 -6.11 2.06
N ASP A 89 -29.40 -7.24 1.46
CA ASP A 89 -30.66 -7.95 1.73
C ASP A 89 -30.51 -8.99 2.86
N GLU A 90 -29.28 -9.22 3.36
CA GLU A 90 -28.97 -10.24 4.37
C GLU A 90 -29.39 -9.87 5.80
N GLY A 91 -30.00 -8.70 6.01
CA GLY A 91 -30.58 -8.27 7.29
C GLY A 91 -29.57 -7.94 8.39
N LYS A 92 -28.26 -8.08 8.12
CA LYS A 92 -27.19 -7.66 9.04
C LYS A 92 -26.93 -6.15 8.90
N GLU A 93 -27.00 -5.44 10.02
CA GLU A 93 -26.61 -4.04 10.09
C GLU A 93 -25.10 -3.90 10.33
N TRP A 94 -24.51 -2.91 9.64
CA TRP A 94 -23.10 -2.60 9.72
C TRP A 94 -22.90 -1.11 9.99
N THR A 95 -21.91 -0.78 10.82
CA THR A 95 -21.32 0.56 10.86
C THR A 95 -20.01 0.54 10.08
N ALA A 96 -19.48 1.71 9.73
CA ALA A 96 -18.16 1.77 9.09
C ALA A 96 -17.11 1.09 9.97
N GLN A 97 -17.12 1.35 11.27
CA GLN A 97 -16.18 0.78 12.24
C GLN A 97 -16.28 -0.75 12.32
N THR A 98 -17.49 -1.31 12.39
CA THR A 98 -17.64 -2.77 12.44
C THR A 98 -17.32 -3.44 11.11
N TRP A 99 -17.55 -2.75 9.99
CA TRP A 99 -17.11 -3.21 8.68
C TRP A 99 -15.58 -3.29 8.59
N LEU A 100 -14.88 -2.20 8.94
CA LEU A 100 -13.41 -2.11 8.92
C LEU A 100 -12.77 -3.22 9.75
N ALA A 101 -13.24 -3.41 10.99
CA ALA A 101 -12.76 -4.47 11.86
C ALA A 101 -13.02 -5.87 11.25
N SER A 102 -14.19 -6.10 10.65
CA SER A 102 -14.52 -7.40 10.04
C SER A 102 -13.72 -7.72 8.78
N GLN A 103 -13.15 -6.70 8.14
CA GLN A 103 -12.35 -6.81 6.92
C GLN A 103 -10.86 -6.59 7.19
N GLU A 104 -10.44 -6.51 8.46
CA GLU A 104 -9.05 -6.31 8.89
C GLU A 104 -8.40 -5.07 8.25
N LEU A 105 -9.18 -4.02 8.04
CA LEU A 105 -8.76 -2.86 7.25
C LEU A 105 -7.82 -1.91 8.00
N ASP A 106 -7.69 -2.03 9.31
CA ASP A 106 -6.95 -1.07 10.14
C ASP A 106 -5.46 -1.00 9.75
N GLU A 107 -4.81 -2.16 9.58
CA GLU A 107 -3.39 -2.23 9.19
C GLU A 107 -3.17 -1.70 7.75
N TYR A 108 -4.06 -2.07 6.82
CA TYR A 108 -4.00 -1.55 5.45
C TYR A 108 -4.21 -0.03 5.41
N ASN A 109 -5.14 0.50 6.22
CA ASN A 109 -5.39 1.93 6.29
C ASN A 109 -4.19 2.67 6.88
N ALA A 110 -3.58 2.16 7.94
CA ALA A 110 -2.38 2.77 8.53
C ALA A 110 -1.23 2.89 7.50
N ALA A 111 -0.99 1.83 6.71
CA ALA A 111 0.02 1.86 5.64
C ALA A 111 -0.36 2.84 4.51
N ASN A 112 -1.62 2.81 4.05
CA ASN A 112 -2.12 3.70 3.01
C ASN A 112 -2.06 5.17 3.42
N ASP A 113 -2.35 5.47 4.68
CA ASP A 113 -2.36 6.82 5.22
C ASP A 113 -0.94 7.40 5.30
N ARG A 114 0.06 6.57 5.64
CA ARG A 114 1.49 6.96 5.56
C ARG A 114 1.96 7.17 4.12
N TYR A 115 1.55 6.31 3.20
CA TYR A 115 1.84 6.50 1.77
C TYR A 115 1.21 7.80 1.23
N MET A 116 -0.05 8.07 1.58
CA MET A 116 -0.74 9.32 1.23
C MET A 116 -0.01 10.54 1.82
N ARG A 117 0.43 10.47 3.08
CA ARG A 117 1.22 11.54 3.71
C ARG A 117 2.51 11.81 2.93
N LEU A 118 3.24 10.76 2.57
CA LEU A 118 4.48 10.87 1.79
C LEU A 118 4.21 11.53 0.41
N MET A 119 3.15 11.11 -0.27
CA MET A 119 2.72 11.74 -1.53
C MET A 119 2.34 13.21 -1.35
N ALA A 120 1.61 13.55 -0.28
CA ALA A 120 1.19 14.92 0.01
C ALA A 120 2.39 15.82 0.30
N MET A 121 3.39 15.32 1.05
CA MET A 121 4.64 16.04 1.30
C MET A 121 5.40 16.29 0.00
N VAL A 122 5.51 15.30 -0.89
CA VAL A 122 6.15 15.52 -2.21
C VAL A 122 5.35 16.51 -3.04
N LYS A 123 4.02 16.40 -3.08
CA LYS A 123 3.16 17.35 -3.79
C LYS A 123 3.39 18.78 -3.31
N ALA A 124 3.55 18.99 -2.00
CA ALA A 124 3.82 20.31 -1.41
C ALA A 124 5.17 20.91 -1.82
N THR A 125 6.14 20.09 -2.28
CA THR A 125 7.40 20.61 -2.83
C THR A 125 7.27 21.13 -4.26
N GLU A 126 6.13 20.88 -4.92
CA GLU A 126 5.87 21.14 -6.35
C GLU A 126 6.91 20.50 -7.29
N LYS A 127 7.64 19.49 -6.79
CA LYS A 127 8.68 18.76 -7.52
C LYS A 127 8.36 17.27 -7.45
N PRO A 128 7.71 16.72 -8.49
CA PRO A 128 7.48 15.28 -8.59
C PRO A 128 8.78 14.49 -8.46
N LEU A 129 8.68 13.27 -7.95
CA LEU A 129 9.82 12.35 -7.88
C LEU A 129 10.42 12.11 -9.27
N GLU A 130 11.74 12.16 -9.36
CA GLU A 130 12.45 11.73 -10.56
C GLU A 130 12.27 10.21 -10.77
N PRO A 131 12.39 9.70 -12.03
CA PRO A 131 12.17 8.29 -12.33
C PRO A 131 12.96 7.32 -11.46
N ARG A 132 14.22 7.66 -11.13
CA ARG A 132 15.06 6.84 -10.25
C ARG A 132 14.50 6.72 -8.84
N MET A 133 13.93 7.80 -8.29
CA MET A 133 13.30 7.78 -6.98
C MET A 133 11.97 7.02 -7.03
N ALA A 134 11.19 7.17 -8.11
CA ALA A 134 9.99 6.37 -8.32
C ALA A 134 10.30 4.86 -8.35
N THR A 135 11.37 4.44 -9.02
CA THR A 135 11.86 3.05 -8.97
C THR A 135 12.25 2.61 -7.56
N MET A 136 12.89 3.48 -6.78
CA MET A 136 13.22 3.20 -5.38
C MET A 136 11.96 2.99 -4.53
N VAL A 137 10.91 3.79 -4.75
CA VAL A 137 9.62 3.61 -4.07
C VAL A 137 8.99 2.25 -4.41
N ILE A 138 9.09 1.80 -5.67
CA ILE A 138 8.63 0.45 -6.07
C ILE A 138 9.36 -0.63 -5.27
N LEU A 139 10.68 -0.57 -5.26
CA LEU A 139 11.51 -1.54 -4.55
C LEU A 139 11.17 -1.56 -3.06
N CYS A 140 11.07 -0.40 -2.43
CA CYS A 140 10.86 -0.26 -1.00
C CYS A 140 9.45 -0.66 -0.53
N LEU A 141 8.40 -0.39 -1.30
CA LEU A 141 7.01 -0.56 -0.84
C LEU A 141 6.27 -1.72 -1.48
N TYR A 142 6.73 -2.20 -2.63
CA TYR A 142 6.05 -3.27 -3.38
C TYR A 142 6.93 -4.50 -3.60
N GLN A 143 8.22 -4.43 -3.26
CA GLN A 143 9.17 -5.54 -3.37
C GLN A 143 9.95 -5.74 -2.05
N LEU A 144 9.23 -6.00 -0.96
CA LEU A 144 9.79 -6.03 0.41
C LEU A 144 10.93 -7.04 0.57
N ASP A 145 10.85 -8.19 -0.11
CA ASP A 145 11.94 -9.16 -0.23
C ASP A 145 13.21 -8.54 -0.82
N LYS A 146 13.09 -7.76 -1.90
CA LYS A 146 14.21 -7.03 -2.52
C LYS A 146 14.70 -5.87 -1.68
N PHE A 147 13.80 -5.22 -0.93
CA PHE A 147 14.21 -4.17 -0.01
C PHE A 147 15.06 -4.71 1.14
N ARG A 148 14.71 -5.87 1.71
CA ARG A 148 15.56 -6.56 2.69
C ARG A 148 16.95 -6.89 2.13
N GLU A 149 17.02 -7.41 0.90
CA GLU A 149 18.31 -7.64 0.23
C GLU A 149 19.11 -6.33 0.09
N LEU A 150 18.46 -5.20 -0.23
CA LEU A 150 19.10 -3.90 -0.35
C LEU A 150 19.63 -3.40 1.00
N ILE A 151 18.85 -3.57 2.08
CA ILE A 151 19.25 -3.23 3.45
C ILE A 151 20.57 -3.90 3.81
N GLU A 152 20.69 -5.20 3.54
CA GLU A 152 21.90 -5.98 3.80
C GLU A 152 23.07 -5.54 2.92
N LYS A 153 22.87 -5.55 1.59
CA LYS A 153 23.92 -5.25 0.60
C LYS A 153 24.50 -3.86 0.79
N MET A 154 23.65 -2.88 1.08
CA MET A 154 24.06 -1.50 1.25
C MET A 154 24.45 -1.19 2.69
N GLY A 155 24.13 -2.05 3.67
CA GLY A 155 24.36 -1.80 5.10
C GLY A 155 23.54 -0.61 5.61
N ILE A 156 22.24 -0.55 5.28
CA ILE A 156 21.37 0.60 5.60
C ILE A 156 21.30 0.83 7.12
N PHE A 157 21.15 -0.22 7.93
CA PHE A 157 21.10 -0.12 9.40
C PHE A 157 22.34 0.51 10.04
N ARG A 158 23.50 0.51 9.35
CA ARG A 158 24.71 1.15 9.84
C ARG A 158 24.66 2.68 9.73
N ARG A 159 23.75 3.22 8.93
CA ARG A 159 23.63 4.66 8.63
C ARG A 159 22.47 5.35 9.35
N VAL A 160 21.67 4.59 10.09
CA VAL A 160 20.48 5.09 10.77
C VAL A 160 20.42 4.61 12.22
N GLU A 161 19.77 5.38 13.08
CA GLU A 161 19.52 5.03 14.46
C GLU A 161 18.40 3.99 14.53
N ILE A 162 18.74 2.74 14.88
CA ILE A 162 17.79 1.63 14.92
C ILE A 162 18.27 0.57 15.91
N THR A 163 17.37 0.07 16.75
CA THR A 163 17.68 -0.97 17.75
C THR A 163 17.84 -2.34 17.10
N GLU A 164 18.50 -3.28 17.77
CA GLU A 164 18.66 -4.65 17.25
C GLU A 164 17.31 -5.36 17.11
N GLU A 165 16.37 -5.11 18.02
CA GLU A 165 15.02 -5.68 17.97
C GLU A 165 14.26 -5.21 16.72
N ARG A 166 14.32 -3.90 16.40
CA ARG A 166 13.68 -3.36 15.19
C ARG A 166 14.39 -3.86 13.93
N GLN A 167 15.72 -3.95 13.92
CA GLN A 167 16.46 -4.56 12.80
C GLN A 167 15.99 -5.99 12.53
N LYS A 168 15.89 -6.80 13.59
CA LYS A 168 15.39 -8.18 13.47
C LYS A 168 13.98 -8.22 12.92
N ALA A 169 13.06 -7.43 13.48
CA ALA A 169 11.68 -7.35 13.00
C ALA A 169 11.60 -6.98 11.51
N VAL A 170 12.37 -5.98 11.07
CA VAL A 170 12.45 -5.55 9.67
C VAL A 170 12.91 -6.69 8.73
N MET A 171 13.74 -7.62 9.21
CA MET A 171 14.21 -8.73 8.39
C MET A 171 13.27 -9.94 8.40
N GLU A 172 12.32 -10.02 9.34
CA GLU A 172 11.49 -11.21 9.58
C GLU A 172 9.97 -11.00 9.29
N SER A 173 9.46 -9.76 9.30
CA SER A 173 8.04 -9.43 9.07
C SER A 173 7.87 -8.42 7.94
N ASP A 174 6.93 -8.69 7.03
CA ASP A 174 6.63 -7.79 5.89
C ASP A 174 6.06 -6.46 6.38
N GLU A 175 5.23 -6.49 7.41
CA GLU A 175 4.66 -5.30 8.06
C GLU A 175 5.77 -4.43 8.65
N ALA A 176 6.72 -5.02 9.38
CA ALA A 176 7.86 -4.29 9.92
C ALA A 176 8.80 -3.77 8.82
N THR A 177 8.98 -4.52 7.73
CA THR A 177 9.75 -4.06 6.56
C THR A 177 9.08 -2.87 5.89
N LEU A 178 7.77 -2.93 5.67
CA LEU A 178 7.00 -1.85 5.07
C LEU A 178 7.01 -0.60 5.94
N ASP A 179 6.89 -0.77 7.27
CA ASP A 179 6.97 0.32 8.23
C ASP A 179 8.31 1.06 8.14
N PHE A 180 9.41 0.30 8.15
CA PHE A 180 10.75 0.85 8.01
C PHE A 180 10.99 1.45 6.64
N ALA A 181 10.43 0.86 5.57
CA ALA A 181 10.55 1.36 4.21
C ALA A 181 9.94 2.76 4.06
N LEU A 182 8.79 3.01 4.68
CA LEU A 182 8.12 4.30 4.67
C LEU A 182 8.96 5.37 5.39
N ASP A 183 9.52 5.07 6.57
CA ASP A 183 10.42 5.99 7.28
C ASP A 183 11.71 6.24 6.49
N TRP A 184 12.28 5.19 5.92
CA TRP A 184 13.50 5.28 5.13
C TRP A 184 13.29 6.13 3.87
N LEU A 185 12.16 5.96 3.17
CA LEU A 185 11.80 6.80 2.02
C LEU A 185 11.60 8.26 2.41
N GLU A 186 10.91 8.53 3.52
CA GLU A 186 10.76 9.89 4.04
C GLU A 186 12.14 10.52 4.28
N LEU A 187 13.04 9.79 4.96
CA LEU A 187 14.41 10.23 5.25
C LEU A 187 15.24 10.47 3.98
N VAL A 188 15.08 9.63 2.95
CA VAL A 188 15.81 9.74 1.69
C VAL A 188 15.27 10.89 0.82
N ILE A 189 13.95 11.08 0.79
CA ILE A 189 13.31 12.11 -0.04
C ILE A 189 13.48 13.50 0.59
N PHE A 190 13.27 13.63 1.90
CA PHE A 190 13.23 14.93 2.58
C PHE A 190 14.44 15.22 3.45
N GLY A 191 15.32 14.24 3.65
CA GLY A 191 16.49 14.38 4.51
C GLY A 191 16.22 14.18 6.00
N GLN A 192 14.94 14.06 6.39
CA GLN A 192 14.43 13.86 7.76
C GLN A 192 13.25 12.88 7.74
N SER A 193 13.00 12.19 8.86
CA SER A 193 11.82 11.34 9.07
C SER A 193 11.40 11.40 10.54
N GLU A 194 10.10 11.28 10.82
CA GLU A 194 9.60 11.19 12.20
C GLU A 194 9.99 9.86 12.88
N GLY A 195 10.09 8.77 12.12
CA GLY A 195 10.33 7.42 12.63
C GLY A 195 11.78 6.92 12.50
N LEU A 196 12.67 7.70 11.88
CA LEU A 196 14.06 7.28 11.61
C LEU A 196 15.06 8.44 11.50
N ASN A 197 16.09 8.42 12.34
CA ASN A 197 17.18 9.39 12.31
C ASN A 197 18.41 8.84 11.58
N LYS A 198 19.20 9.74 10.99
CA LYS A 198 20.56 9.44 10.52
C LYS A 198 21.51 9.34 11.72
N LYS A 199 22.48 8.43 11.62
CA LYS A 199 23.67 8.42 12.47
C LYS A 199 24.69 9.47 12.01
#